data_AF-A0A0B8QIN8-F1
#
_entry.id   AF-A0A0B8QIN8-F1
#
_cell.length_a   1.000
_cell.length_b   1.000
_cell.length_c   1.000
_cell.angle_alpha   90.00
_cell.angle_beta   90.00
_cell.angle_gamma   90.00
#
_symmetry.space_group_name_H-M   'P 1'
#
loop_
_entity.id
_entity.type
_entity.pdbx_description
1 polymer ?
#
loop_
_entity_poly.entity_id
_entity_poly.type
_entity_poly.pdbx_seq_one_letter_code
_entity_poly.pdbx_strand_id
1 'polypeptide(L)' 'MIIFHTTHGDIEIELNLDKAPVTSKNFKKYCEDGFYEGTIFHRVIKVHDPRWWYERAYG' A
#
# COMPACT_ATOMS: atom_id res chain seq x y z
N MET A 1 2.10 10.38 10.16
CA MET A 1 0.92 9.50 10.11
C MET A 1 0.11 9.87 8.88
N ILE A 2 -0.33 8.89 8.09
CA ILE A 2 -1.28 9.06 6.99
C ILE A 2 -2.43 8.09 7.24
N ILE A 3 -3.67 8.51 7.02
CA ILE A 3 -4.86 7.67 7.16
C ILE A 3 -5.52 7.55 5.80
N PHE A 4 -5.72 6.32 5.34
CA PHE A 4 -6.53 6.04 4.17
C PHE A 4 -7.95 5.69 4.61
N HIS A 5 -8.88 6.58 4.33
CA HIS A 5 -10.31 6.31 4.46
C HIS A 5 -10.76 5.49 3.27
N THR A 6 -11.05 4.21 3.50
CA THR A 6 -11.50 3.30 2.43
C THR A 6 -12.95 2.91 2.62
N THR A 7 -13.55 2.31 1.59
CA THR A 7 -14.90 1.75 1.67
C THR A 7 -15.05 0.59 2.66
N HIS A 8 -13.94 0.04 3.15
CA HIS A 8 -13.91 -1.08 4.09
C HIS A 8 -13.37 -0.68 5.48
N GLY A 9 -13.21 0.64 5.73
CA GLY A 9 -12.67 1.19 6.96
C GLY A 9 -11.33 1.90 6.78
N ASP A 10 -10.75 2.32 7.90
CA ASP A 10 -9.55 3.14 7.91
C ASP A 10 -8.28 2.28 7.98
N ILE A 11 -7.26 2.71 7.24
CA ILE A 11 -5.92 2.12 7.28
C ILE A 11 -4.94 3.20 7.73
N GLU A 12 -4.29 2.97 8.87
CA GLU A 12 -3.24 3.85 9.37
C GLU A 12 -1.87 3.43 8.80
N ILE A 13 -1.14 4.40 8.27
CA ILE A 13 0.17 4.19 7.65
C ILE A 13 1.21 5.08 8.33
N GLU A 14 2.26 4.44 8.85
CA GLU A 14 3.47 5.10 9.34
C GLU A 14 4.58 5.03 8.28
N LEU A 15 5.25 6.17 8.05
CA LEU A 15 6.33 6.25 7.08
C LEU A 15 7.69 6.17 7.78
N ASN A 16 8.54 5.26 7.32
CA ASN A 16 9.91 5.14 7.81
C ASN A 16 10.86 6.08 7.07
N LEU A 17 10.95 7.32 7.54
CA LEU A 17 11.79 8.36 6.94
C LEU A 17 13.29 8.10 7.09
N ASP A 18 13.70 7.31 8.09
CA ASP A 18 15.11 6.99 8.33
C ASP A 18 15.64 5.98 7.31
N LYS A 19 14.86 4.93 7.02
CA LYS A 19 15.26 3.87 6.08
C LYS A 19 14.94 4.20 4.62
N ALA A 20 13.88 4.97 4.36
CA ALA A 20 13.41 5.25 3.00
C ALA A 20 13.03 6.74 2.78
N PRO A 21 13.96 7.68 3.01
CA PRO A 21 13.65 9.12 3.04
C PRO A 21 13.04 9.66 1.75
N VAL A 22 13.55 9.23 0.58
CA VAL A 22 13.10 9.74 -0.72
C VAL A 22 11.70 9.22 -1.04
N THR A 23 11.48 7.91 -0.92
CA THR A 23 10.19 7.28 -1.21
C THR A 23 9.11 7.75 -0.25
N SER A 24 9.41 7.85 1.05
CA SER A 24 8.46 8.35 2.04
C SER A 24 8.08 9.81 1.79
N LYS A 25 9.02 10.67 1.40
CA LYS A 25 8.71 12.07 1.04
C LYS A 25 7.82 12.16 -0.20
N ASN A 26 8.13 11.38 -1.24
CA ASN A 26 7.34 11.37 -2.47
C ASN A 26 5.92 10.84 -2.23
N PHE A 27 5.79 9.76 -1.47
CA PHE A 27 4.48 9.21 -1.09
C PHE A 27 3.65 10.24 -0.31
N LYS A 28 4.25 10.87 0.72
CA LYS A 28 3.58 11.92 1.51
C LYS A 28 3.09 13.06 0.61
N LYS A 29 3.92 13.51 -0.33
CA LYS A 29 3.55 14.56 -1.28
C LYS A 29 2.36 14.15 -2.15
N TYR A 30 2.36 12.94 -2.72
CA TYR A 30 1.22 12.47 -3.51
C TYR A 30 -0.07 12.37 -2.70
N CYS A 31 0.01 12.02 -1.42
CA CYS A 31 -1.15 12.06 -0.53
C CYS A 31 -1.65 13.50 -0.31
N GLU A 32 -0.75 14.45 -0.06
CA GLU A 32 -1.10 15.87 0.12
C GLU A 32 -1.69 16.50 -1.14
N ASP A 33 -1.22 16.07 -2.32
CA ASP A 33 -1.72 16.51 -3.62
C ASP A 33 -3.05 15.83 -4.04
N GLY A 34 -3.63 14.97 -3.18
CA GLY A 34 -4.90 14.28 -3.44
C GLY A 34 -4.82 13.17 -4.51
N PHE A 35 -3.60 12.75 -4.90
CA PHE A 35 -3.38 11.85 -6.03
C PHE A 35 -4.09 10.49 -5.91
N TYR A 36 -4.27 9.99 -4.68
CA TYR A 36 -4.88 8.68 -4.41
C TYR A 36 -6.39 8.75 -4.15
N GLU A 37 -6.99 9.95 -4.14
CA GLU A 37 -8.42 10.10 -3.91
C GLU A 37 -9.24 9.43 -5.01
N GLY A 38 -10.26 8.66 -4.62
CA GLY A 38 -11.13 7.92 -5.55
C GLY A 38 -10.48 6.71 -6.23
N THR A 39 -9.21 6.40 -5.94
CA THR A 39 -8.55 5.19 -6.47
C THR A 39 -9.04 3.92 -5.79
N ILE A 40 -8.84 2.77 -6.43
CA ILE A 40 -9.26 1.46 -5.91
C ILE A 40 -8.05 0.53 -5.68
N PHE A 41 -8.19 -0.37 -4.72
CA PHE A 41 -7.33 -1.55 -4.61
C PHE A 41 -7.71 -2.57 -5.68
N HIS A 42 -7.16 -2.40 -6.88
CA HIS A 42 -7.49 -3.21 -8.06
C HIS A 42 -7.07 -4.69 -7.95
N ARG A 43 -6.20 -5.03 -6.99
CA ARG A 43 -5.72 -6.41 -6.79
C ARG A 43 -5.50 -6.71 -5.31
N VAL A 44 -6.19 -7.75 -4.84
CA VAL A 44 -6.02 -8.33 -3.50
C VAL A 44 -5.88 -9.85 -3.67
N ILE A 45 -4.77 -10.42 -3.23
CA ILE A 45 -4.56 -11.87 -3.22
C ILE A 45 -4.71 -12.36 -1.79
N LYS A 46 -5.67 -13.26 -1.56
CA LYS A 46 -5.74 -14.00 -0.30
C LYS A 46 -4.65 -15.06 -0.32
N VAL A 47 -3.69 -14.94 0.58
CA VAL A 47 -2.73 -16.01 0.85
C VAL A 47 -3.46 -17.07 1.66
N HIS A 48 -4.01 -18.07 0.98
CA HIS A 48 -4.71 -19.20 1.64
C HIS A 48 -3.86 -20.49 1.68
N ASP A 49 -2.82 -20.61 0.86
CA ASP A 49 -1.87 -21.74 0.91
C ASP A 49 -0.45 -21.18 0.91
N PRO A 50 0.41 -21.44 1.91
CA PRO A 50 1.80 -20.95 1.98
C PRO A 50 2.70 -21.35 0.80
N ARG A 51 2.26 -22.20 -0.14
CA ARG A 51 2.97 -22.56 -1.39
C ARG A 51 2.61 -21.70 -2.60
N TRP A 52 1.64 -20.79 -2.47
CA TRP A 52 1.11 -19.94 -3.55
C TRP A 52 2.18 -19.16 -4.35
N TRP A 53 3.25 -18.73 -3.67
CA TRP A 53 4.33 -17.96 -4.28
C TRP A 53 5.28 -18.85 -5.10
N TYR A 54 5.43 -20.12 -4.70
CA TYR A 54 6.29 -21.08 -5.38
C TYR A 54 5.68 -21.48 -6.73
N GLU A 55 4.37 -21.78 -6.76
CA GLU A 55 3.66 -22.15 -8.00
C GLU A 55 3.60 -21.01 -9.02
N ARG A 56 3.58 -19.74 -8.58
CA ARG A 56 3.61 -18.55 -9.45
C ARG A 56 4.99 -18.20 -9.99
N ALA A 57 6.05 -18.51 -9.24
CA ALA A 57 7.42 -18.13 -9.57
C ALA A 57 8.14 -19.21 -10.40
N TYR A 58 7.72 -20.47 -10.27
CA TYR A 58 8.36 -21.63 -10.90
C TYR A 58 7.42 -22.50 -11.74
N GLY A 59 6.17 -22.06 -11.95
CA GLY A 59 5.15 -22.73 -12.76
C GLY A 59 4.80 -21.96 -14.03
#